data_AF-A0A7W9MVE9-F1
#
_entry.id   AF-A0A7W9MVE9-F1
#
_cell.length_a   1.000
_cell.length_b   1.000
_cell.length_c   1.000
_cell.angle_alpha   90.00
_cell.angle_beta   90.00
_cell.angle_gamma   90.00
#
_symmetry.space_group_name_H-M   'P 1'
#
loop_
_entity.id
_entity.type
_entity.pdbx_description
1 polymer ?
#
loop_
_entity_poly.entity_id
_entity_poly.type
_entity_poly.pdbx_seq_one_letter_code
_entity_poly.pdbx_strand_id
1 'polypeptide(L)'
;MLTLKVTPDDGEPWNVKAHTRDVLVWEKASKGKSFTDLLVSPNLTDLYKVAHIAAKRQQLFSGTLQEFETQTDIEMIGEDEEPDPT
;
A
#
# COMPACT_ATOMS: atom_id res chain seq x y z
N MET A 1 5.33 -4.26 10.38
CA MET A 1 4.33 -3.41 9.70
C MET A 1 4.75 -3.32 8.24
N LEU A 2 3.91 -2.89 7.30
CA LEU A 2 4.37 -2.61 5.94
C LEU A 2 4.21 -1.12 5.63
N THR A 3 5.31 -0.43 5.36
CA THR A 3 5.29 0.99 4.97
C THR A 3 5.48 1.09 3.46
N LEU A 4 4.60 1.83 2.81
CA LEU A 4 4.60 2.04 1.37
C LEU A 4 4.58 3.55 1.13
N LYS A 5 5.54 4.07 0.38
CA LYS A 5 5.52 5.44 -0.12
C LYS A 5 4.65 5.48 -1.37
N VAL A 6 3.71 6.40 -1.42
CA VAL A 6 2.81 6.60 -2.54
C VAL A 6 3.11 7.96 -3.14
N THR A 7 3.43 7.97 -4.43
CA THR A 7 3.73 9.19 -5.19
C THR A 7 2.61 9.40 -6.21
N PRO A 8 1.71 10.37 -6.01
CA PRO A 8 0.69 10.69 -7.01
C PRO A 8 1.31 11.37 -8.24
N ASP A 9 0.63 11.30 -9.39
CA ASP A 9 0.96 12.10 -10.57
C ASP A 9 0.81 13.62 -10.33
N ASP A 10 -0.17 14.00 -9.51
CA ASP A 10 -0.45 15.39 -9.13
C ASP A 10 -0.62 15.46 -7.61
N GLY A 11 0.36 16.05 -6.92
CA GLY A 11 0.35 16.23 -5.47
C GLY A 11 1.69 15.93 -4.78
N GLU A 12 1.69 15.98 -3.45
CA GLU A 12 2.86 15.59 -2.65
C GLU A 12 2.81 14.10 -2.30
N PRO A 13 3.95 13.39 -2.30
CA PRO A 13 4.01 11.99 -1.92
C PRO A 13 3.63 11.80 -0.44
N TRP A 14 2.97 10.69 -0.13
CA TRP A 14 2.57 10.34 1.23
C TRP A 14 2.92 8.90 1.59
N ASN A 15 3.14 8.65 2.87
CA ASN A 15 3.44 7.31 3.38
C ASN A 15 2.18 6.62 3.89
N VAL A 16 1.94 5.41 3.42
CA VAL A 16 0.85 4.55 3.83
C VAL A 16 1.39 3.43 4.71
N LYS A 17 0.86 3.34 5.94
CA LYS A 17 1.19 2.26 6.87
C LYS A 17 0.14 1.15 6.82
N ALA A 18 0.46 0.06 6.13
CA ALA A 18 -0.37 -1.14 6.10
C ALA A 18 -0.10 -2.02 7.34
N HIS A 19 -1.17 -2.27 8.10
CA HIS A 19 -1.14 -3.13 9.27
C HIS A 19 -1.74 -4.51 8.95
N THR A 20 -1.61 -5.45 9.89
CA THR A 20 -2.18 -6.80 9.79
C THR A 20 -3.67 -6.82 9.46
N ARG A 21 -4.42 -5.79 9.88
CA ARG A 21 -5.85 -5.65 9.55
C ARG A 21 -6.09 -5.35 8.07
N ASP A 22 -5.23 -4.56 7.44
CA ASP A 22 -5.30 -4.23 6.01
C ASP A 22 -4.94 -5.45 5.17
N VAL A 23 -3.87 -6.14 5.57
CA VAL A 23 -3.47 -7.44 5.00
C VAL A 23 -4.59 -8.46 5.12
N LEU A 24 -5.23 -8.58 6.29
CA LEU A 24 -6.32 -9.51 6.50
C LEU A 24 -7.53 -9.22 5.58
N VAL A 25 -7.84 -7.94 5.33
CA VAL A 25 -8.89 -7.55 4.39
C VAL A 25 -8.51 -7.95 2.97
N TRP A 26 -7.25 -7.75 2.58
CA TRP A 26 -6.71 -8.20 1.30
C TRP A 26 -6.73 -9.74 1.16
N GLU A 27 -6.30 -10.49 2.17
CA GLU A 27 -6.31 -11.97 2.17
C GLU A 27 -7.74 -12.51 2.02
N LYS A 28 -8.72 -11.88 2.67
CA LYS A 28 -10.14 -12.26 2.51
C LYS A 28 -10.67 -12.01 1.09
N ALA A 29 -10.17 -10.97 0.42
CA ALA A 29 -10.54 -10.66 -0.96
C ALA A 29 -9.77 -11.50 -1.99
N SER A 30 -8.55 -11.94 -1.66
CA SER A 30 -7.64 -12.68 -2.52
C SER A 30 -7.68 -14.18 -2.20
N LYS A 31 -8.47 -14.95 -2.95
CA LYS A 31 -8.58 -16.41 -2.74
C LYS A 31 -7.22 -17.10 -2.90
N GLY A 32 -6.77 -17.77 -1.84
CA GLY A 32 -5.57 -18.62 -1.85
C GLY A 32 -4.25 -17.86 -1.66
N LYS A 33 -4.29 -16.55 -1.40
CA LYS A 33 -3.10 -15.78 -1.04
C LYS A 33 -2.96 -15.65 0.48
N SER A 34 -1.72 -15.61 0.94
CA SER A 34 -1.39 -15.50 2.36
C SER A 34 -0.42 -14.34 2.60
N PHE A 35 -0.41 -13.81 3.82
CA PHE A 35 0.56 -12.79 4.22
C PHE A 35 2.01 -13.23 4.00
N THR A 36 2.32 -14.50 4.23
CA THR A 36 3.65 -15.07 3.98
C THR A 36 4.03 -14.99 2.51
N ASP A 37 3.08 -15.24 1.60
CA ASP A 37 3.30 -15.13 0.14
C ASP A 37 3.64 -13.68 -0.26
N LEU A 38 2.92 -12.71 0.32
CA LEU A 38 3.17 -11.28 0.10
C LEU A 38 4.57 -10.85 0.58
N LEU A 39 5.08 -11.44 1.67
CA LEU A 39 6.41 -11.12 2.20
C LEU A 39 7.55 -11.81 1.43
N VAL A 40 7.35 -13.05 1.01
CA VAL A 40 8.40 -13.88 0.38
C VAL A 40 8.50 -13.62 -1.13
N SER A 41 7.37 -13.35 -1.77
CA SER A 41 7.29 -13.08 -3.21
C SER A 41 6.25 -12.00 -3.51
N PRO A 42 6.52 -10.74 -3.14
CA PRO A 42 5.60 -9.65 -3.38
C PRO A 42 5.41 -9.44 -4.88
N ASN A 43 4.18 -9.61 -5.36
CA ASN A 43 3.76 -9.11 -6.66
C ASN A 43 3.21 -7.70 -6.52
N LEU A 44 3.57 -6.83 -7.47
CA LEU A 44 3.16 -5.42 -7.48
C LEU A 44 1.64 -5.26 -7.35
N THR A 45 0.86 -6.07 -8.05
CA THR A 45 -0.61 -6.01 -7.99
C THR A 45 -1.17 -6.19 -6.57
N ASP A 46 -0.56 -7.04 -5.73
CA ASP A 46 -1.04 -7.19 -4.36
C ASP A 46 -0.50 -6.11 -3.43
N LEU A 47 0.69 -5.56 -3.70
CA LEU A 47 1.18 -4.35 -3.03
C LEU A 47 0.22 -3.17 -3.27
N TYR A 48 -0.22 -2.95 -4.52
CA TYR A 48 -1.19 -1.90 -4.86
C TYR A 48 -2.53 -2.07 -4.13
N LYS A 49 -3.05 -3.30 -4.04
CA LYS A 49 -4.28 -3.57 -3.29
C LYS A 49 -4.10 -3.29 -1.79
N VAL A 50 -3.01 -3.75 -1.19
CA VAL A 50 -2.73 -3.54 0.24
C VAL A 50 -2.52 -2.05 0.53
N ALA A 51 -1.79 -1.35 -0.33
CA ALA A 51 -1.61 0.10 -0.29
C ALA A 51 -2.96 0.83 -0.34
N HIS A 52 -3.82 0.50 -1.30
CA HIS A 52 -5.14 1.11 -1.47
C HIS A 52 -6.04 0.90 -0.25
N ILE A 53 -6.10 -0.32 0.29
CA ILE A 53 -6.87 -0.65 1.49
C ILE A 53 -6.39 0.19 2.68
N ALA A 54 -5.08 0.24 2.89
CA ALA A 54 -4.47 0.98 3.99
C ALA A 54 -4.62 2.52 3.81
N ALA A 55 -4.50 3.03 2.59
CA ALA A 55 -4.68 4.44 2.25
C ALA A 55 -6.13 4.89 2.46
N LYS A 56 -7.09 4.04 2.06
CA LYS A 56 -8.52 4.29 2.28
C LYS A 56 -8.87 4.29 3.76
N ARG A 57 -8.31 3.35 4.55
CA ARG A 57 -8.50 3.32 6.01
C ARG A 57 -7.90 4.55 6.69
N GLN A 58 -6.75 5.02 6.22
CA GLN A 58 -6.07 6.22 6.73
C GLN A 58 -6.65 7.52 6.16
N GLN A 59 -7.66 7.44 5.30
CA GLN A 59 -8.30 8.59 4.64
C GLN A 59 -7.33 9.42 3.78
N LEU A 60 -6.20 8.83 3.36
CA LEU A 60 -5.21 9.46 2.47
C LEU A 60 -5.65 9.38 1.00
N PHE A 61 -6.49 8.40 0.67
CA PHE A 61 -7.05 8.22 -0.66
C PHE A 61 -8.51 7.76 -0.57
N SER A 62 -9.37 8.25 -1.45
CA SER A 62 -10.81 7.93 -1.44
C SER A 62 -11.32 7.32 -2.76
N GLY A 63 -10.49 7.28 -3.79
CA GLY A 63 -10.83 6.72 -5.10
C GLY A 63 -10.91 5.19 -5.11
N THR A 64 -11.19 4.67 -6.30
CA THR A 64 -11.18 3.24 -6.62
C THR A 64 -9.76 2.68 -6.72
N LEU A 65 -9.63 1.35 -6.65
CA LEU A 65 -8.32 0.70 -6.83
C LEU A 65 -7.74 1.01 -8.22
N GLN A 66 -8.59 1.04 -9.25
CA GLN A 66 -8.14 1.33 -10.62
C GLN A 66 -7.58 2.75 -10.75
N GLU A 67 -8.22 3.74 -10.12
CA GLU A 67 -7.69 5.11 -10.07
C GLU A 67 -6.37 5.14 -9.32
N PHE A 68 -6.26 4.43 -8.20
CA PHE A 68 -5.02 4.33 -7.43
C PHE A 68 -3.88 3.74 -8.27
N GLU A 69 -4.11 2.64 -8.99
CA GLU A 69 -3.11 1.99 -9.86
C GLU A 69 -2.71 2.85 -11.08
N THR A 70 -3.56 3.79 -11.50
CA THR A 70 -3.31 4.62 -12.70
C THR A 70 -2.71 5.98 -12.37
N GLN A 71 -2.97 6.50 -11.16
CA GLN A 71 -2.63 7.88 -10.76
C GLN A 71 -1.54 7.94 -9.69
N THR A 72 -1.08 6.78 -9.20
CA THR A 72 -0.08 6.72 -8.15
C THR A 72 0.95 5.65 -8.44
N ASP A 73 2.19 5.94 -8.10
CA ASP A 73 3.27 4.97 -8.03
C ASP A 73 3.52 4.58 -6.57
N ILE A 74 3.89 3.32 -6.32
CA ILE A 74 4.17 2.82 -4.98
C ILE A 74 5.59 2.26 -4.86
N GLU A 75 6.25 2.65 -3.78
CA GLU A 75 7.56 2.15 -3.41
C GLU A 75 7.50 1.56 -1.99
N MET A 76 8.09 0.39 -1.81
CA MET A 76 8.17 -0.27 -0.50
C MET A 76 9.38 0.32 0.25
N ILE A 77 9.10 1.14 1.26
CA ILE A 77 10.13 1.72 2.12
C ILE A 77 10.29 0.86 3.37
N GLY A 78 11.55 0.52 3.68
CA GLY A 78 11.91 -0.18 4.91
C GLY A 78 11.54 0.66 6.14
N GLU A 79 11.45 0.03 7.31
CA GLU A 79 11.12 0.71 8.58
C GLU A 79 12.18 1.76 9.02
N ASP A 80 13.27 1.94 8.25
CA ASP A 80 14.38 2.89 8.48
C ASP A 80 14.32 4.18 7.62
N GLU A 81 13.42 4.30 6.65
CA GLU A 81 13.21 5.55 5.89
C GLU A 81 12.12 6.40 6.55
N GLU A 82 12.44 6.98 7.71
CA GLU A 82 11.76 8.19 8.16
C GLU A 82 12.00 9.29 7.11
N PRO A 83 10.98 10.03 6.65
CA PRO A 83 11.22 11.12 5.72
C PRO A 83 12.11 12.15 6.41
N ASP A 84 13.28 12.40 5.82
CA ASP A 84 14.19 13.47 6.22
C ASP A 84 13.40 14.79 6.40
N PRO A 85 13.27 15.32 7.62
CA PRO A 85 12.59 16.61 7.82
C PRO A 85 13.49 17.70 7.25
N THR A 86 13.04 18.33 6.16
CA THR A 86 13.65 19.56 5.60
C THR A 86 13.09 20.79 6.29
#